data_AF-A0A7C3Q6U3-F1
#
_entry.id   AF-A0A7C3Q6U3-F1
#
_cell.length_a   1.000
_cell.length_b   1.000
_cell.length_c   1.000
_cell.angle_alpha   90.00
_cell.angle_beta   90.00
_cell.angle_gamma   90.00
#
_symmetry.space_group_name_H-M   'P 1'
#
loop_
_entity.id
_entity.type
_entity.pdbx_description
1 polymer ?
#
loop_
_entity_poly.entity_id
_entity_poly.type
_entity_poly.pdbx_seq_one_letter_code
_entity_poly.pdbx_strand_id
1 'polypeptide(L)'
;MKRFSALTTLCLVVLRAAPALAVQHHGGTEGLVAHQAGHLLFMAGMVYLLISTWCERHSASGWPQFTTFLIFILLWNLLTFSGHWLAEYIPPSQFQNQGGHHIAFTIHSSADLLFYLSRLDHLLLLPALYFLFLALKKWRRQ
;
A
#
# COMPACT_ATOMS: atom_id res chain seq x y z
N MET A 1 4.44 32.63 29.91
CA MET A 1 3.08 32.79 29.36
C MET A 1 2.97 32.69 27.82
N LYS A 2 4.05 32.48 27.04
CA LYS A 2 3.98 32.38 25.56
C LYS A 2 3.77 30.96 25.00
N ARG A 3 4.06 29.91 25.78
CA ARG A 3 4.01 28.49 25.32
C ARG A 3 2.59 27.92 25.21
N PHE A 4 1.65 28.39 26.04
CA PHE A 4 0.25 27.99 25.95
C PHE A 4 -0.42 28.51 24.68
N SER A 5 -0.03 29.70 24.20
CA SER A 5 -0.57 30.29 22.98
C SER A 5 -0.33 29.40 21.76
N ALA A 6 0.87 28.86 21.59
CA ALA A 6 1.19 28.01 20.45
C ALA A 6 0.41 26.68 20.47
N LEU A 7 0.25 26.07 21.65
CA LEU A 7 -0.48 24.82 21.81
C LEU A 7 -1.99 25.01 21.56
N THR A 8 -2.56 26.10 22.07
CA THR A 8 -3.97 26.46 21.83
C THR A 8 -4.20 26.81 20.36
N THR A 9 -3.30 27.55 19.72
CA THR A 9 -3.38 27.84 18.28
C THR A 9 -3.28 26.55 17.45
N LEU A 10 -2.36 25.64 17.79
CA LEU A 10 -2.23 24.34 17.12
C LEU A 10 -3.50 23.48 17.28
N CYS A 11 -4.06 23.40 18.50
CA CYS A 11 -5.32 22.70 18.75
C CYS A 11 -6.47 23.30 17.93
N LEU A 12 -6.57 24.63 17.85
CA LEU A 12 -7.63 25.30 17.07
C LEU A 12 -7.49 25.05 15.56
N VAL A 13 -6.26 24.91 15.04
CA VAL A 13 -6.00 24.55 13.63
C VAL A 13 -6.37 23.09 13.37
N VAL A 14 -6.00 22.15 14.26
CA VAL A 14 -6.33 20.72 14.12
C VAL A 14 -7.84 20.49 14.24
N LEU A 15 -8.53 21.20 15.14
CA LEU A 15 -9.98 21.10 15.31
C LEU A 15 -10.79 21.79 14.20
N ARG A 16 -10.14 22.61 13.37
CA ARG A 16 -10.68 23.19 12.14
C ARG A 16 -10.15 22.48 10.89
N ALA A 17 -9.77 21.21 11.00
CA ALA A 17 -9.54 20.37 9.83
C ALA A 17 -10.85 20.26 9.05
N ALA A 18 -11.03 21.13 8.05
CA ALA A 18 -11.94 20.86 6.95
C ALA A 18 -11.54 19.50 6.35
N PRO A 19 -12.47 18.73 5.76
CA PRO A 19 -12.08 17.56 4.99
C PRO A 19 -11.03 18.02 4.00
N ALA A 20 -9.79 17.58 4.21
CA ALA A 20 -8.76 17.75 3.23
C ALA A 20 -9.30 16.91 2.07
N LEU A 21 -9.86 17.57 1.05
CA LEU A 21 -10.26 16.99 -0.23
C LEU A 21 -9.02 16.44 -0.99
N ALA A 22 -7.98 16.05 -0.24
CA ALA A 22 -6.73 15.42 -0.60
C ALA A 22 -6.85 13.90 -0.62
N VAL A 23 -8.05 13.33 -0.50
CA VAL A 23 -8.35 12.08 -1.21
C VAL A 23 -8.89 12.51 -2.56
N GLN A 24 -8.00 12.94 -3.43
CA GLN A 24 -8.34 13.04 -4.84
C GLN A 24 -8.49 11.57 -5.28
N HIS A 25 -9.71 11.05 -5.23
CA HIS A 25 -10.07 9.98 -6.15
C HIS A 25 -9.86 10.64 -7.51
N HIS A 26 -8.70 10.43 -8.12
CA HIS A 26 -8.47 10.91 -9.47
C HIS A 26 -9.43 10.10 -10.35
N GLY A 27 -10.69 10.54 -10.41
CA GLY A 27 -11.73 9.90 -11.18
C GLY A 27 -11.37 9.98 -12.65
N GLY A 28 -11.51 8.86 -13.34
CA GLY A 28 -11.20 8.75 -14.76
C GLY A 28 -9.79 8.23 -15.05
N THR A 29 -9.52 8.07 -16.34
CA THR A 29 -8.38 7.31 -16.86
C THR A 29 -7.03 7.93 -16.50
N GLU A 30 -6.91 9.27 -16.47
CA GLU A 30 -5.65 9.95 -16.16
C GLU A 30 -5.14 9.63 -14.75
N GLY A 31 -6.06 9.62 -13.79
CA GLY A 31 -5.79 9.27 -12.41
C GLY A 31 -5.27 7.86 -12.23
N LEU A 32 -5.99 6.92 -12.83
CA LEU A 32 -5.60 5.52 -12.86
C LEU A 32 -4.21 5.37 -13.48
N VAL A 33 -3.96 5.94 -14.66
CA VAL A 33 -2.66 5.83 -15.35
C VAL A 33 -1.52 6.42 -14.52
N ALA A 34 -1.69 7.61 -13.94
CA ALA A 34 -0.66 8.23 -13.10
C ALA A 34 -0.35 7.38 -11.85
N HIS A 35 -1.38 6.83 -11.21
CA HIS A 35 -1.24 5.93 -10.07
C HIS A 35 -0.52 4.63 -10.45
N GLN A 36 -0.88 4.04 -11.59
CA GLN A 36 -0.22 2.85 -12.13
C GLN A 36 1.25 3.12 -12.49
N ALA A 37 1.59 4.30 -13.02
CA ALA A 37 2.98 4.71 -13.21
C ALA A 37 3.75 4.77 -11.88
N GLY A 38 3.11 5.22 -10.80
CA GLY A 38 3.65 5.18 -9.45
C GLY A 38 4.00 3.76 -8.98
N HIS A 39 3.10 2.79 -9.23
CA HIS A 39 3.38 1.38 -8.96
C HIS A 39 4.60 0.86 -9.74
N LEU A 40 4.71 1.18 -11.03
CA LEU A 40 5.85 0.76 -11.86
C LEU A 40 7.18 1.34 -11.37
N LEU A 41 7.21 2.64 -11.04
CA LEU A 41 8.41 3.30 -10.49
C LEU A 41 8.80 2.71 -9.13
N PHE A 42 7.81 2.49 -8.26
CA PHE A 42 8.03 1.85 -6.96
C PHE A 42 8.60 0.43 -7.13
N MET A 43 7.99 -0.37 -8.01
CA MET A 43 8.43 -1.74 -8.31
C MET A 43 9.87 -1.75 -8.85
N ALA A 44 10.21 -0.85 -9.77
CA ALA A 44 11.58 -0.72 -10.29
C ALA A 44 12.59 -0.40 -9.17
N GLY A 45 12.26 0.52 -8.28
CA GLY A 45 13.10 0.85 -7.12
C GLY A 45 13.28 -0.33 -6.16
N MET A 46 12.21 -1.07 -5.86
CA MET A 46 12.28 -2.23 -4.98
C MET A 46 13.04 -3.41 -5.61
N VAL A 47 12.90 -3.64 -6.92
CA VAL A 47 13.69 -4.63 -7.66
C VAL A 47 15.18 -4.25 -7.64
N TYR A 48 15.50 -2.99 -7.89
CA TYR A 48 16.88 -2.50 -7.80
C TYR A 48 17.49 -2.77 -6.42
N LEU A 49 16.78 -2.42 -5.34
CA LEU A 49 17.24 -2.67 -3.97
C LEU A 49 17.39 -4.16 -3.67
N LEU A 50 16.48 -5.00 -4.17
CA LEU A 50 16.54 -6.45 -3.98
C LEU A 50 17.77 -7.05 -4.67
N ILE A 51 18.05 -6.63 -5.91
CA ILE A 51 19.23 -7.05 -6.67
C ILE A 51 20.50 -6.58 -5.97
N SER A 52 20.60 -5.30 -5.60
CA SER A 52 21.78 -4.76 -4.89
C SER A 52 22.01 -5.51 -3.57
N THR A 53 20.97 -5.74 -2.77
CA THR A 53 21.07 -6.51 -1.52
C THR A 53 21.57 -7.93 -1.74
N TRP A 54 21.13 -8.58 -2.82
CA TRP A 54 21.56 -9.94 -3.17
C TRP A 54 23.02 -9.96 -3.66
N CYS A 55 23.40 -9.04 -4.55
CA CYS A 55 24.75 -8.94 -5.10
C CYS A 55 25.80 -8.65 -4.02
N GLU A 56 25.50 -7.78 -3.06
CA GLU A 56 26.42 -7.39 -1.99
C GLU A 56 26.55 -8.46 -0.89
N ARG A 57 25.70 -9.50 -0.92
CA ARG A 57 25.69 -10.64 0.03
C ARG A 57 25.78 -10.20 1.49
N HIS A 58 25.04 -9.15 1.86
CA HIS A 58 25.04 -8.62 3.22
C HIS A 58 24.60 -9.69 4.23
N SER A 59 25.57 -10.24 4.96
CA SER A 59 25.33 -11.22 6.02
C SER A 59 25.10 -10.57 7.40
N ALA A 60 25.27 -9.25 7.48
CA ALA A 60 25.07 -8.50 8.70
C ALA A 60 23.61 -8.57 9.19
N SER A 61 23.41 -8.38 10.49
CA SER A 61 22.09 -8.40 11.13
C SER A 61 21.13 -7.44 10.43
N GLY A 62 19.88 -7.85 10.20
CA GLY A 62 18.82 -7.02 9.63
C GLY A 62 18.62 -7.19 8.12
N TRP A 63 19.67 -7.48 7.35
CA TRP A 63 19.58 -7.63 5.90
C TRP A 63 18.69 -8.78 5.44
N PRO A 64 18.71 -9.99 6.05
CA PRO A 64 17.77 -11.04 5.67
C PRO A 64 16.30 -10.62 5.85
N GLN A 65 16.00 -9.89 6.92
CA GLN A 65 14.66 -9.35 7.16
C GLN A 65 14.29 -8.30 6.12
N PHE A 66 15.24 -7.42 5.76
CA PHE A 66 15.03 -6.42 4.72
C PHE A 66 14.78 -7.07 3.35
N THR A 67 15.52 -8.11 2.99
CA THR A 67 15.28 -8.89 1.76
C THR A 67 13.88 -9.51 1.76
N THR A 68 13.44 -10.08 2.89
CA THR A 68 12.06 -10.60 3.00
C THR A 68 11.02 -9.49 2.86
N PHE A 69 11.24 -8.32 3.46
CA PHE A 69 10.40 -7.14 3.24
C PHE A 69 10.29 -6.78 1.75
N LEU A 70 11.43 -6.71 1.04
CA LEU A 70 11.47 -6.37 -0.38
C LEU A 70 10.67 -7.38 -1.23
N ILE A 71 10.74 -8.67 -0.92
CA ILE A 71 9.95 -9.70 -1.61
C ILE A 71 8.44 -9.49 -1.37
N PHE A 72 8.02 -9.34 -0.11
CA PHE A 72 6.60 -9.16 0.20
C PHE A 72 6.03 -7.86 -0.35
N ILE A 73 6.78 -6.75 -0.29
CA ILE A 73 6.31 -5.46 -0.79
C ILE A 73 6.23 -5.44 -2.33
N LEU A 74 7.08 -6.19 -3.03
CA LEU A 74 6.98 -6.41 -4.48
C LEU A 74 5.75 -7.23 -4.83
N LEU A 75 5.51 -8.34 -4.11
CA LEU A 75 4.31 -9.17 -4.31
C LEU A 75 3.03 -8.37 -4.04
N TRP A 76 3.02 -7.57 -2.96
CA TRP A 76 1.91 -6.68 -2.65
C TRP A 76 1.70 -5.67 -3.77
N ASN A 77 2.76 -4.98 -4.21
CA ASN A 77 2.67 -3.96 -5.24
C ASN A 77 2.13 -4.53 -6.56
N LEU A 78 2.58 -5.73 -6.97
CA LEU A 78 2.08 -6.42 -8.15
C LEU A 78 0.59 -6.76 -8.02
N LEU A 79 0.18 -7.30 -6.86
CA LEU A 79 -1.22 -7.64 -6.61
C LEU A 79 -2.13 -6.41 -6.64
N THR A 80 -1.70 -5.30 -6.00
CA THR A 80 -2.44 -4.03 -5.99
C THR A 80 -2.49 -3.41 -7.39
N PHE A 81 -1.37 -3.41 -8.13
CA PHE A 81 -1.31 -2.97 -9.54
C PHE A 81 -2.34 -3.72 -10.39
N SER A 82 -2.33 -5.05 -10.34
CA SER A 82 -3.30 -5.88 -11.06
C SER A 82 -4.73 -5.62 -10.60
N GLY A 83 -4.95 -5.48 -9.30
CA GLY A 83 -6.26 -5.21 -8.71
C GLY A 83 -6.89 -3.90 -9.19
N HIS A 84 -6.08 -2.87 -9.41
CA HIS A 84 -6.52 -1.60 -9.97
C HIS A 84 -6.98 -1.73 -11.42
N TRP A 85 -6.22 -2.43 -12.27
CA TRP A 85 -6.68 -2.68 -13.65
C TRP A 85 -7.94 -3.54 -13.70
N LEU A 86 -7.99 -4.59 -12.89
CA LEU A 86 -9.17 -5.46 -12.82
C LEU A 86 -10.43 -4.70 -12.40
N ALA A 87 -10.31 -3.71 -11.51
CA ALA A 87 -11.44 -2.90 -11.05
C ALA A 87 -12.22 -2.24 -12.20
N GLU A 88 -11.55 -1.88 -13.30
CA GLU A 88 -12.19 -1.31 -14.49
C GLU A 88 -13.05 -2.31 -15.27
N TYR A 89 -12.80 -3.60 -15.09
CA TYR A 89 -13.46 -4.69 -15.82
C TYR A 89 -14.48 -5.46 -14.97
N ILE A 90 -14.50 -5.27 -13.65
CA ILE A 90 -15.47 -5.92 -12.75
C ILE A 90 -16.84 -5.24 -12.88
N PRO A 91 -17.87 -5.91 -13.43
CA PRO A 91 -19.21 -5.36 -13.50
C PRO A 91 -19.80 -5.08 -12.09
N PRO A 92 -20.53 -3.95 -11.92
CA PRO A 92 -21.19 -3.63 -10.66
C PRO A 92 -22.16 -4.71 -10.16
N SER A 93 -22.72 -5.52 -11.06
CA SER A 93 -23.64 -6.63 -10.73
C SER A 93 -23.00 -7.75 -9.92
N GLN A 94 -21.67 -7.86 -9.88
CA GLN A 94 -20.97 -8.83 -9.04
C GLN A 94 -20.93 -8.44 -7.56
N PHE A 95 -21.21 -7.18 -7.23
CA PHE A 95 -21.27 -6.70 -5.85
C PHE A 95 -22.69 -6.78 -5.30
N GLN A 96 -22.83 -7.43 -4.16
CA GLN A 96 -24.08 -7.40 -3.39
C GLN A 96 -24.00 -6.24 -2.40
N ASN A 97 -24.96 -5.32 -2.52
CA ASN A 97 -25.00 -4.10 -1.74
C ASN A 97 -26.16 -4.13 -0.74
N GLN A 98 -25.88 -3.79 0.51
CA GLN A 98 -26.90 -3.59 1.54
C GLN A 98 -26.63 -2.28 2.27
N GLY A 99 -27.61 -1.36 2.27
CA GLY A 99 -27.47 -0.05 2.92
C GLY A 99 -26.36 0.82 2.34
N GLY A 100 -26.01 0.68 1.06
CA GLY A 100 -24.91 1.41 0.42
C GLY A 100 -23.51 0.82 0.65
N HIS A 101 -23.41 -0.32 1.33
CA HIS A 101 -22.16 -1.02 1.57
C HIS A 101 -22.08 -2.31 0.76
N HIS A 102 -20.89 -2.60 0.22
CA HIS A 102 -20.58 -3.90 -0.37
C HIS A 102 -20.49 -4.95 0.75
N ILE A 103 -21.42 -5.92 0.75
CA ILE A 103 -21.47 -6.98 1.77
C ILE A 103 -20.97 -8.33 1.25
N ALA A 104 -21.04 -8.55 -0.05
CA ALA A 104 -20.52 -9.76 -0.70
C ALA A 104 -20.07 -9.47 -2.13
N PHE A 105 -19.20 -10.33 -2.64
CA PHE A 105 -18.68 -10.29 -3.99
C PHE A 105 -18.77 -11.69 -4.61
N THR A 106 -19.35 -11.81 -5.80
CA THR A 106 -19.53 -13.09 -6.49
C THR A 106 -18.38 -13.35 -7.47
N ILE A 107 -17.65 -14.44 -7.25
CA ILE A 107 -16.50 -14.86 -8.07
C ILE A 107 -16.99 -15.83 -9.16
N HIS A 108 -16.78 -15.49 -10.42
CA HIS A 108 -17.13 -16.32 -11.58
C HIS A 108 -15.90 -16.81 -12.35
N SER A 109 -14.76 -16.15 -12.18
CA SER A 109 -13.53 -16.39 -12.92
C SER A 109 -12.28 -16.28 -12.04
N SER A 110 -11.14 -16.72 -12.57
CA SER A 110 -9.83 -16.50 -11.92
C SER A 110 -9.46 -15.01 -11.84
N ALA A 111 -9.94 -14.18 -12.78
CA ALA A 111 -9.76 -12.73 -12.73
C ALA A 111 -10.53 -12.12 -11.55
N ASP A 112 -11.76 -12.58 -11.29
CA ASP A 112 -12.54 -12.17 -10.12
C ASP A 112 -11.88 -12.60 -8.82
N LEU A 113 -11.30 -13.81 -8.79
CA LEU A 113 -10.54 -14.29 -7.63
C LEU A 113 -9.31 -13.41 -7.38
N LEU A 114 -8.55 -13.09 -8.43
CA LEU A 114 -7.39 -12.19 -8.33
C LEU A 114 -7.81 -10.78 -7.87
N PHE A 115 -8.91 -10.25 -8.40
CA PHE A 115 -9.48 -8.99 -7.95
C PHE A 115 -9.87 -9.04 -6.47
N TYR A 116 -10.57 -10.09 -6.04
CA TYR A 116 -10.95 -10.26 -4.64
C TYR A 116 -9.74 -10.35 -3.72
N LEU A 117 -8.72 -11.14 -4.09
CA LEU A 117 -7.46 -11.23 -3.35
C LEU A 117 -6.75 -9.86 -3.27
N SER A 118 -6.82 -9.04 -4.31
CA SER A 118 -6.25 -7.68 -4.28
C SER A 118 -6.92 -6.76 -3.27
N ARG A 119 -8.15 -7.06 -2.81
CA ARG A 119 -8.81 -6.31 -1.72
C ARG A 119 -8.36 -6.76 -0.33
N LEU A 120 -7.63 -7.87 -0.24
CA LEU A 120 -7.06 -8.40 1.00
C LEU A 120 -5.59 -7.97 1.15
N ASP A 121 -5.29 -6.69 0.87
CA ASP A 121 -3.95 -6.10 0.87
C ASP A 121 -3.12 -6.46 2.11
N HIS A 122 -3.78 -6.55 3.27
CA HIS A 122 -3.16 -6.85 4.55
C HIS A 122 -2.43 -8.20 4.58
N LEU A 123 -2.80 -9.16 3.73
CA LEU A 123 -2.14 -10.48 3.66
C LEU A 123 -0.67 -10.39 3.22
N LEU A 124 -0.31 -9.38 2.42
CA LEU A 124 1.06 -9.16 1.95
C LEU A 124 1.69 -7.92 2.61
N LEU A 125 0.93 -6.84 2.76
CA LEU A 125 1.43 -5.58 3.30
C LEU A 125 1.81 -5.67 4.79
N LEU A 126 0.98 -6.32 5.63
CA LEU A 126 1.31 -6.43 7.06
C LEU A 126 2.58 -7.27 7.30
N PRO A 127 2.76 -8.45 6.68
CA PRO A 127 4.02 -9.16 6.75
C PRO A 127 5.22 -8.35 6.24
N ALA A 128 5.07 -7.63 5.12
CA ALA A 128 6.13 -6.76 4.59
C ALA A 128 6.60 -5.76 5.68
N LEU A 129 5.66 -5.00 6.24
CA LEU A 129 5.96 -3.98 7.25
C LEU A 129 6.52 -4.58 8.54
N TYR A 130 6.07 -5.79 8.92
CA TYR A 130 6.64 -6.52 10.05
C TYR A 130 8.12 -6.86 9.83
N PHE A 131 8.49 -7.37 8.65
CA PHE A 131 9.88 -7.65 8.32
C PHE A 131 10.73 -6.40 8.24
N LEU A 132 10.19 -5.29 7.71
CA LEU A 132 10.87 -3.99 7.74
C LEU A 132 11.15 -3.55 9.18
N PHE A 133 10.15 -3.65 10.06
CA PHE A 133 10.32 -3.35 11.49
C PHE A 133 11.43 -4.19 12.13
N LEU A 134 11.48 -5.49 11.85
CA LEU A 134 12.53 -6.37 12.37
C LEU A 134 13.92 -5.99 11.85
N ALA A 135 14.04 -5.61 10.58
CA ALA A 135 15.30 -5.14 9.98
C ALA A 135 15.79 -3.88 10.71
N LEU A 136 14.93 -2.86 10.84
CA LEU A 136 15.24 -1.61 11.53
C LEU A 136 15.61 -1.83 13.00
N LYS A 137 14.89 -2.71 13.70
CA LYS A 137 15.17 -3.06 15.10
C LYS A 137 16.55 -3.70 15.25
N LYS A 138 16.98 -4.49 14.28
CA LYS A 138 18.29 -5.14 14.27
C LYS A 138 19.41 -4.15 13.99
N TRP A 139 19.28 -3.31 12.96
CA TRP A 139 20.28 -2.28 12.65
C TRP A 139 20.44 -1.26 13.78
N ARG A 140 19.37 -0.88 14.47
CA ARG A 140 19.45 0.02 15.64
C ARG A 140 20.23 -0.56 16.82
N ARG A 141 20.36 -1.88 16.91
CA ARG A 141 21.06 -2.57 18.02
C ARG A 141 22.54 -2.83 17.72
N GLN A 142 22.99 -2.48 16.52
CA GLN A 142 24.38 -2.50 16.10
C GLN A 142 24.99 -1.12 16.29
#